data_AF-A0A8X8GQI8-F1
#
_entry.id   AF-A0A8X8GQI8-F1
#
_cell.length_a   1.000
_cell.length_b   1.000
_cell.length_c   1.000
_cell.angle_alpha   90.00
_cell.angle_beta   90.00
_cell.angle_gamma   90.00
#
_symmetry.space_group_name_H-M   'P 1'
#
loop_
_entity.id
_entity.type
_entity.pdbx_description
1 polymer ?
#
loop_
_entity_poly.entity_id
_entity_poly.type
_entity_poly.pdbx_seq_one_letter_code
_entity_poly.pdbx_strand_id
1 'polypeptide(L)' 'MFLRDDALQMHKENQGKLKTTPYVKVTNIEELSLAYSIEAVESCKESYEESRK' A
#
# COMPACT_ATOMS: atom_id res chain seq x y z
N MET A 1 -29.79 20.08 -0.38
CA MET A 1 -28.72 19.27 -1.00
C MET A 1 -28.91 17.84 -0.53
N PHE A 2 -29.27 16.93 -1.44
CA PHE A 2 -29.62 15.56 -1.07
C PHE A 2 -28.32 14.76 -0.89
N LEU A 3 -27.95 14.51 0.38
CA LEU A 3 -26.80 13.68 0.78
C LEU A 3 -26.65 12.36 0.00
N ARG A 4 -27.78 11.82 -0.47
CA ARG A 4 -27.85 10.60 -1.28
C ARG A 4 -27.21 10.75 -2.66
N ASP A 5 -27.48 11.85 -3.35
CA ASP A 5 -27.01 12.07 -4.72
C ASP A 5 -25.51 12.41 -4.72
N ASP A 6 -25.07 13.19 -3.73
CA ASP A 6 -23.65 13.47 -3.51
C ASP A 6 -22.85 12.19 -3.19
N ALA A 7 -23.41 11.28 -2.38
CA ALA A 7 -22.79 9.99 -2.09
C ALA A 7 -22.72 9.07 -3.33
N LEU A 8 -23.78 9.04 -4.14
CA LEU A 8 -23.80 8.29 -5.40
C LEU A 8 -22.76 8.80 -6.39
N GLN A 9 -22.65 10.12 -6.55
CA GLN A 9 -21.65 10.73 -7.41
C GLN A 9 -20.23 10.43 -6.90
N MET A 10 -19.98 10.56 -5.59
CA MET A 10 -18.70 10.25 -4.96
C MET A 10 -18.26 8.80 -5.20
N HIS A 11 -19.16 7.83 -5.04
CA HIS A 11 -18.84 6.42 -5.31
C HIS A 11 -18.64 6.13 -6.79
N LYS A 12 -19.39 6.80 -7.67
CA LYS A 12 -19.25 6.67 -9.12
C LYS A 12 -17.93 7.26 -9.62
N GLU A 13 -17.45 8.36 -9.04
CA GLU A 13 -16.16 8.96 -9.41
C GLU A 13 -14.98 8.12 -8.89
N ASN A 14 -15.03 7.71 -7.62
CA ASN A 14 -13.92 7.02 -6.96
C ASN A 14 -13.94 5.49 -7.14
N GLN A 15 -14.96 4.96 -7.82
CA GLN A 15 -15.14 3.52 -8.09
C GLN A 15 -15.00 2.64 -6.84
N GLY A 16 -15.42 3.15 -5.68
CA GLY A 16 -15.22 2.46 -4.41
C GLY A 16 -15.19 3.40 -3.21
N LYS A 17 -14.62 2.90 -2.13
CA LYS A 17 -14.51 3.60 -0.83
C LYS A 17 -13.06 3.72 -0.36
N LEU A 18 -12.24 2.74 -0.72
CA LEU A 18 -10.90 2.58 -0.21
C LEU A 18 -9.95 2.39 -1.39
N LYS A 19 -8.74 2.91 -1.23
CA LYS A 19 -7.62 2.71 -2.14
C LYS A 19 -6.42 2.27 -1.29
N THR A 20 -5.74 1.22 -1.73
CA THR A 20 -4.44 0.85 -1.16
C THR A 20 -3.36 1.53 -1.98
N THR A 21 -2.46 2.25 -1.31
CA THR A 21 -1.29 2.87 -1.92
C THR A 21 -0.02 2.24 -1.36
N PRO A 22 1.00 2.01 -2.20
CA PRO A 22 2.28 1.52 -1.69
C PRO A 22 2.92 2.58 -0.79
N TYR A 23 3.53 2.15 0.31
CA TYR A 23 4.25 3.03 1.23
C TYR A 23 5.62 3.45 0.67
N VAL A 24 6.19 2.64 -0.22
CA VAL A 24 7.48 2.89 -0.88
C VAL A 24 7.23 3.16 -2.35
N LYS A 25 7.94 4.14 -2.91
CA LYS A 25 7.85 4.49 -4.31
C LYS A 25 8.56 3.42 -5.15
N VAL A 26 7.91 2.95 -6.22
CA VAL A 26 8.48 2.00 -7.18
C VAL A 26 8.32 2.59 -8.58
N THR A 27 9.39 3.15 -9.11
CA THR A 27 9.49 3.86 -10.39
C THR A 27 10.53 3.27 -11.33
N ASN A 28 11.44 2.46 -10.82
CA ASN A 28 12.50 1.82 -11.59
C ASN A 28 12.69 0.36 -11.14
N ILE A 29 13.52 -0.36 -11.88
CA ILE A 29 13.75 -1.80 -11.67
C ILE A 29 14.51 -2.10 -10.37
N GLU A 30 15.37 -1.17 -9.92
CA GLU A 30 16.10 -1.32 -8.67
C GLU A 30 15.15 -1.20 -7.48
N GLU A 31 14.25 -0.21 -7.49
CA GLU A 31 13.21 -0.03 -6.47
C GLU A 31 12.24 -1.22 -6.43
N LEU A 32 11.88 -1.79 -7.59
CA LEU A 32 11.06 -3.00 -7.66
C LEU A 32 11.78 -4.20 -7.06
N SER A 33 13.07 -4.34 -7.37
CA SER A 33 13.92 -5.38 -6.82
C SER A 33 14.00 -5.22 -5.30
N LEU A 34 14.23 -4.02 -4.76
CA LEU A 34 14.27 -3.81 -3.31
C LEU A 34 12.92 -4.09 -2.63
N ALA A 35 11.81 -3.73 -3.25
CA ALA A 35 10.48 -3.92 -2.66
C ALA A 35 10.02 -5.39 -2.64
N TYR A 36 10.60 -6.26 -3.49
CA TYR A 36 10.11 -7.62 -3.72
C TYR A 36 11.18 -8.72 -3.62
N SER A 37 12.47 -8.36 -3.68
CA SER A 37 13.59 -9.29 -3.61
C SER A 37 13.73 -9.87 -2.21
N ILE A 38 14.33 -11.06 -2.16
CA ILE A 38 14.59 -11.85 -0.98
C ILE A 38 15.39 -11.06 0.09
N GLU A 39 16.17 -10.04 -0.30
CA GLU A 39 16.85 -9.15 0.66
C GLU A 39 15.86 -8.35 1.54
N ALA A 40 14.66 -8.01 1.04
CA ALA A 40 13.59 -7.47 1.88
C ALA A 40 13.08 -8.48 2.92
N VAL A 41 13.20 -9.78 2.62
CA VAL A 41 12.86 -10.86 3.56
C VAL A 41 13.91 -10.96 4.68
N GLU A 42 15.15 -10.55 4.46
CA GLU A 42 16.16 -10.46 5.53
C GLU A 42 15.85 -9.31 6.50
N SER A 43 15.39 -8.15 6.00
CA SER A 43 14.86 -7.07 6.86
C SER A 43 13.66 -7.53 7.70
N CYS A 44 12.81 -8.40 7.15
CA CYS A 44 11.72 -9.04 7.91
C CYS A 44 12.21 -10.02 8.98
N LYS A 45 13.37 -10.67 8.80
CA LYS A 45 13.95 -11.58 9.82
C LYS A 45 14.56 -10.81 10.98
N GLU A 46 15.28 -9.72 10.73
CA GLU A 46 15.86 -8.89 11.80
C GLU A 46 14.76 -8.30 12.70
N SER A 47 13.69 -7.77 12.12
CA SER A 47 12.55 -7.24 12.88
C SER A 47 11.76 -8.31 13.65
N TYR A 48 11.73 -9.56 13.16
CA TYR A 48 11.15 -10.70 13.89
C TYR A 48 12.01 -11.15 15.08
N GLU A 49 13.34 -11.18 14.94
CA GLU A 49 14.24 -11.58 16.03
C GLU A 49 14.34 -10.50 17.12
N GLU A 50 14.31 -9.22 16.76
CA GLU A 50 14.32 -8.09 17.73
C GLU A 50 13.05 -8.08 18.60
N SER A 51 11.90 -8.48 18.04
CA SER A 51 10.62 -8.55 18.77
C SER A 51 10.48 -9.78 19.68
N ARG A 52 11.43 -10.73 19.64
CA ARG A 52 11.47 -11.93 20.50
C ARG A 52 12.56 -11.91 21.57
N LYS A 53 13.31 -10.81 21.69
CA LYS A 53 14.27 -10.56 22.78
C LYS A 53 13.62 -9.74 23.89
#